data_AF-A0A9N9NL60-F1
#
_entry.id   AF-A0A9N9NL60-F1
#
_cell.length_a   1.000
_cell.length_b   1.000
_cell.length_c   1.000
_cell.angle_alpha   90.00
_cell.angle_beta   90.00
_cell.angle_gamma   90.00
#
_symmetry.space_group_name_H-M   'P 1'
#
loop_
_entity.id
_entity.type
_entity.pdbx_description
1 polymer ?
#
loop_
_entity_poly.entity_id
_entity_poly.type
_entity_poly.pdbx_seq_one_letter_code
_entity_poly.pdbx_strand_id
1 'polypeptide(L)'
;MTGYLDLVAQYKLHGNITSMGVVRTISSGANGMDSLLLSFKDAKMSLLEFSLATNSIVTVSIHYYEREEFKLEFLSNTRPTELRVDPSNRCAVMNFFGDKLTILPFRQEETLQLDEEEIA
;
A
#
# COMPACT_ATOMS: atom_id res chain seq x y z
N MET A 1 -13.22 6.43 -32.58
CA MET A 1 -12.49 5.27 -32.03
C MET A 1 -13.17 4.91 -30.72
N THR A 2 -13.92 3.82 -30.66
CA THR A 2 -14.63 3.37 -29.45
C THR A 2 -13.72 2.41 -28.69
N GLY A 3 -13.25 2.81 -27.51
CA GLY A 3 -12.53 1.91 -26.60
C GLY A 3 -13.51 1.02 -25.84
N TYR A 4 -13.16 -0.24 -25.62
CA TYR A 4 -13.87 -1.16 -24.73
C TYR A 4 -12.96 -1.59 -23.59
N LEU A 5 -13.55 -1.91 -22.44
CA LEU A 5 -12.84 -2.47 -21.30
C LEU A 5 -12.92 -3.98 -21.37
N ASP A 6 -11.78 -4.65 -21.22
CA ASP A 6 -11.69 -6.11 -21.14
C ASP A 6 -11.20 -6.53 -19.75
N LEU A 7 -11.83 -7.55 -19.17
CA LEU A 7 -11.49 -8.04 -17.84
C LEU A 7 -10.29 -8.99 -17.97
N VAL A 8 -9.09 -8.46 -17.79
CA VAL A 8 -7.86 -9.25 -17.88
C VAL A 8 -7.61 -10.11 -16.63
N ALA A 9 -7.99 -9.62 -15.45
CA ALA A 9 -7.78 -10.33 -14.19
C ALA A 9 -8.79 -9.95 -13.11
N GLN A 10 -9.12 -10.91 -12.24
CA GLN A 10 -9.95 -10.70 -11.05
C GLN A 10 -9.41 -11.54 -9.90
N TYR A 11 -9.24 -10.91 -8.74
CA TYR A 11 -8.75 -11.56 -7.52
C TYR A 11 -9.71 -11.32 -6.36
N LYS A 12 -9.98 -12.37 -5.59
CA LYS A 12 -10.75 -12.29 -4.36
C LYS A 12 -9.79 -12.18 -3.17
N LEU A 13 -9.92 -11.13 -2.38
CA LEU A 13 -9.14 -10.93 -1.16
C LEU A 13 -9.98 -11.22 0.10
N HIS A 14 -9.31 -11.63 1.16
CA HIS A 14 -9.91 -11.89 2.47
C HIS A 14 -9.90 -10.64 3.35
N GLY A 15 -10.65 -9.63 2.93
CA GLY A 15 -10.80 -8.37 3.66
C GLY A 15 -11.51 -7.33 2.82
N ASN A 16 -12.16 -6.37 3.48
CA ASN A 16 -12.79 -5.25 2.81
C ASN A 16 -11.74 -4.18 2.51
N ILE A 17 -11.40 -4.03 1.23
CA ILE A 17 -10.54 -2.96 0.75
C ILE A 17 -11.28 -1.63 0.97
N THR A 18 -10.62 -0.67 1.61
CA THR A 18 -11.19 0.67 1.86
C THR A 18 -10.58 1.74 0.98
N SER A 19 -9.33 1.57 0.56
CA SER A 19 -8.63 2.46 -0.36
C SER A 19 -7.51 1.71 -1.08
N MET A 20 -7.04 2.29 -2.19
CA MET A 20 -6.00 1.74 -3.05
C MET A 20 -5.09 2.88 -3.54
N GLY A 21 -3.80 2.62 -3.61
CA GLY A 21 -2.80 3.52 -4.19
C GLY A 21 -1.83 2.76 -5.09
N VAL A 22 -1.25 3.47 -6.05
CA VAL A 22 -0.18 2.95 -6.93
C VAL A 22 1.15 3.40 -6.34
N VAL A 23 2.12 2.48 -6.24
CA VAL A 23 3.45 2.75 -5.69
C VAL A 23 4.50 2.20 -6.65
N ARG A 24 5.52 3.01 -6.94
CA ARG A 24 6.73 2.58 -7.65
C ARG A 24 7.83 2.30 -6.63
N THR A 25 8.11 1.03 -6.39
CA THR A 25 9.28 0.57 -5.61
C THR A 25 10.48 0.35 -6.53
N ILE A 26 11.68 0.22 -5.96
CA ILE A 26 12.88 -0.15 -6.74
C ILE A 26 12.67 -1.50 -7.47
N SER A 27 12.07 -2.49 -6.80
CA SER A 27 11.79 -3.81 -7.38
C SER A 27 10.79 -3.75 -8.54
N SER A 28 9.65 -3.09 -8.34
CA SER A 28 8.60 -2.99 -9.36
C SER A 28 9.06 -2.14 -10.54
N GLY A 29 9.74 -1.02 -10.27
CA GLY A 29 10.35 -0.16 -11.29
C GLY A 29 11.34 -0.91 -12.17
N ALA A 30 12.21 -1.75 -11.60
CA ALA A 30 13.15 -2.59 -12.35
C ALA A 30 12.42 -3.59 -13.29
N ASN A 31 11.23 -4.04 -12.91
CA ASN A 31 10.39 -4.92 -13.70
C ASN A 31 9.46 -4.17 -14.69
N GLY A 32 9.53 -2.84 -14.74
CA GLY A 32 8.67 -2.01 -15.61
C GLY A 32 7.19 -2.03 -15.21
N MET A 33 6.88 -2.37 -13.95
CA MET A 33 5.52 -2.45 -13.41
C MET A 33 5.38 -1.52 -12.20
N ASP A 34 4.13 -1.22 -11.84
CA ASP A 34 3.82 -0.57 -10.56
C ASP A 34 3.32 -1.61 -9.54
N SER A 35 3.54 -1.34 -8.26
CA SER A 35 2.91 -2.07 -7.15
C SER A 35 1.58 -1.45 -6.78
N LEU A 36 0.67 -2.25 -6.22
CA LEU A 36 -0.58 -1.79 -5.61
C LEU A 36 -0.47 -1.82 -4.10
N LEU A 37 -0.73 -0.69 -3.46
CA LEU A 37 -0.88 -0.60 -2.01
C LEU A 37 -2.37 -0.55 -1.66
N LEU A 38 -2.84 -1.57 -0.94
CA LEU A 38 -4.24 -1.67 -0.51
C LEU A 38 -4.35 -1.37 0.97
N SER A 39 -5.37 -0.59 1.37
CA SER A 39 -5.77 -0.50 2.77
C SER A 39 -7.05 -1.29 3.03
N PHE A 40 -7.16 -1.84 4.23
CA PHE A 40 -8.34 -2.59 4.68
C PHE A 40 -8.97 -1.96 5.90
N LYS A 41 -10.24 -2.32 6.16
CA LYS A 41 -11.06 -1.76 7.25
C LYS A 41 -10.37 -1.79 8.61
N ASP A 42 -9.68 -2.88 8.94
CA ASP A 42 -9.12 -3.08 10.27
C ASP A 42 -7.68 -2.57 10.37
N ALA A 43 -7.40 -1.34 9.90
CA ALA A 43 -6.08 -0.71 9.98
C ALA A 43 -4.91 -1.59 9.45
N LYS A 44 -5.11 -2.20 8.28
CA LYS A 44 -4.09 -3.01 7.58
C LYS A 44 -3.73 -2.39 6.25
N MET A 45 -2.46 -2.52 5.86
CA MET A 45 -1.99 -2.26 4.50
C MET A 45 -1.33 -3.49 3.90
N SER A 46 -1.52 -3.72 2.61
CA SER A 46 -0.82 -4.77 1.86
C SER A 46 -0.22 -4.19 0.59
N LEU A 47 1.08 -4.37 0.40
CA LEU A 47 1.76 -4.08 -0.85
C LEU A 47 1.76 -5.32 -1.73
N LEU A 48 1.21 -5.19 -2.94
CA LEU A 48 1.03 -6.27 -3.90
C LEU A 48 1.79 -5.94 -5.19
N GLU A 49 2.40 -6.96 -5.78
CA GLU A 49 2.99 -6.89 -7.11
C GLU A 49 2.35 -7.95 -8.01
N PHE A 50 2.37 -7.72 -9.31
CA PHE A 50 1.90 -8.69 -10.30
C PHE A 50 3.06 -9.59 -10.74
N SER A 51 2.87 -10.91 -10.65
CA SER A 51 3.84 -11.89 -11.12
C SER A 51 3.44 -12.39 -12.50
N LEU A 52 4.26 -12.07 -13.51
CA LEU A 52 4.08 -12.59 -14.87
C LEU A 52 4.27 -14.12 -14.93
N ALA A 53 5.09 -14.69 -14.04
CA ALA A 53 5.36 -16.13 -14.00
C ALA A 53 4.12 -16.94 -13.58
N THR A 54 3.29 -16.38 -12.69
CA THR A 54 2.10 -17.06 -12.16
C THR A 54 0.80 -16.42 -12.65
N ASN A 55 0.87 -15.33 -13.41
CA ASN A 55 -0.27 -14.54 -13.86
C ASN A 55 -1.21 -14.14 -12.70
N SER A 56 -0.61 -13.81 -11.55
CA SER A 56 -1.32 -13.57 -10.29
C SER A 56 -0.67 -12.43 -9.51
N ILE A 57 -1.43 -11.84 -8.59
CA ILE A 57 -0.89 -10.95 -7.56
C ILE A 57 -0.09 -11.76 -6.53
N VAL A 58 0.97 -11.16 -6.01
CA VAL A 58 1.82 -11.66 -4.94
C VAL A 58 1.97 -10.58 -3.88
N THR A 59 1.87 -10.98 -2.62
CA THR A 59 2.08 -10.06 -1.51
C THR A 59 3.56 -9.85 -1.25
N VAL A 60 4.00 -8.59 -1.35
CA VAL A 60 5.37 -8.18 -1.01
C VAL A 60 5.50 -7.93 0.49
N SER A 61 4.55 -7.19 1.07
CA SER A 61 4.52 -6.91 2.52
C SER A 61 3.10 -6.72 3.03
N ILE A 62 2.91 -6.98 4.33
CA ILE A 62 1.68 -6.67 5.06
C ILE A 62 2.05 -5.90 6.32
N HIS A 63 1.33 -4.81 6.58
CA HIS A 63 1.52 -3.95 7.73
C HIS A 63 0.24 -3.90 8.56
N TYR A 64 0.33 -4.31 9.82
CA TYR A 64 -0.77 -4.34 10.78
C TYR A 64 -0.61 -3.21 11.78
N TYR A 65 -1.63 -2.37 11.92
CA TYR A 65 -1.64 -1.27 12.89
C TYR A 65 -2.76 -1.41 13.93
N GLU A 66 -3.45 -2.55 13.93
CA GLU A 66 -4.36 -2.95 14.98
C GLU A 66 -3.58 -3.08 16.30
N ARG A 67 -4.01 -2.33 17.31
CA ARG A 67 -3.49 -2.47 18.67
C ARG A 67 -4.65 -2.59 19.63
N GLU A 68 -4.43 -3.34 20.70
CA GLU A 68 -5.46 -3.58 21.71
C GLU A 68 -5.94 -2.28 22.37
N GLU A 69 -5.02 -1.32 22.52
CA GLU A 69 -5.26 0.04 23.00
C GLU A 69 -6.26 0.82 22.16
N PHE A 70 -6.43 0.48 20.87
CA PHE A 70 -7.30 1.20 19.93
C PHE A 70 -8.65 0.51 19.69
N LYS A 71 -8.98 -0.53 20.48
CA LYS A 71 -10.22 -1.31 20.30
C LYS A 71 -11.48 -0.45 20.43
N LEU A 72 -11.49 0.53 21.35
CA LEU A 72 -12.68 1.35 21.58
C LEU A 72 -12.92 2.33 20.42
N GLU A 73 -11.84 2.90 19.90
CA GLU A 73 -11.83 3.78 18.75
C GLU A 73 -12.25 3.01 17.49
N PHE A 74 -11.78 1.79 17.30
CA PHE A 74 -12.23 0.94 16.19
C PHE A 74 -13.75 0.72 16.19
N LEU A 75 -14.34 0.43 17.36
CA LEU A 75 -15.78 0.16 17.48
C LEU A 75 -16.65 1.41 17.32
N SER A 76 -16.12 2.58 17.70
CA SER A 76 -16.84 3.85 17.65
C SER A 76 -16.57 4.65 16.36
N ASN A 77 -15.57 4.27 15.58
CA ASN A 77 -15.17 5.03 14.40
C ASN A 77 -16.16 4.84 13.23
N THR A 78 -16.73 5.96 12.80
CA THR A 78 -17.63 6.03 11.64
C THR A 78 -16.90 6.41 10.36
N ARG A 79 -15.63 6.82 10.44
CA ARG A 79 -14.84 7.25 9.27
C ARG A 79 -14.15 6.05 8.63
N PRO A 80 -14.17 5.93 7.28
CA PRO A 80 -13.45 4.88 6.59
C PRO A 80 -11.94 5.05 6.77
N THR A 81 -11.23 3.93 6.75
CA THR A 81 -9.77 3.94 6.65
C THR A 81 -9.36 4.46 5.27
N GLU A 82 -8.63 5.57 5.22
CA GLU A 82 -8.18 6.20 3.98
C GLU A 82 -6.67 6.03 3.79
N LEU A 83 -6.27 5.81 2.54
CA LEU A 83 -4.88 5.71 2.11
C LEU A 83 -4.55 6.82 1.12
N ARG A 84 -3.40 7.46 1.29
CA ARG A 84 -2.81 8.42 0.34
C ARG A 84 -1.36 8.05 0.07
N VAL A 85 -0.96 8.10 -1.20
CA VAL A 85 0.43 7.91 -1.62
C VAL A 85 1.02 9.25 -2.01
N ASP A 86 2.26 9.53 -1.58
CA ASP A 86 3.01 10.70 -2.04
C ASP A 86 3.24 10.58 -3.56
N PRO A 87 2.87 11.57 -4.40
CA PRO A 87 3.14 11.57 -5.83
C PRO A 87 4.61 11.34 -6.20
N SER A 88 5.53 11.70 -5.29
CA SER A 88 6.97 11.48 -5.43
C SER A 88 7.42 10.07 -5.00
N ASN A 89 6.48 9.17 -4.67
CA ASN A 89 6.73 7.80 -4.22
C ASN A 89 7.66 7.69 -3.00
N ARG A 90 7.65 8.66 -2.08
CA ARG A 90 8.50 8.63 -0.87
C ARG A 90 7.85 7.90 0.29
N CYS A 91 6.53 7.98 0.41
CA CYS A 91 5.78 7.30 1.45
C CYS A 91 4.29 7.15 1.09
N ALA A 92 3.59 6.38 1.90
CA ALA A 92 2.14 6.40 1.98
C ALA A 92 1.69 6.71 3.41
N VAL A 93 0.53 7.34 3.51
CA VAL A 93 -0.11 7.68 4.77
C VAL A 93 -1.48 7.02 4.83
N MET A 94 -1.74 6.32 5.94
CA MET A 94 -3.04 5.74 6.23
C MET A 94 -3.65 6.41 7.44
N ASN A 95 -4.85 6.98 7.28
CA ASN A 95 -5.69 7.41 8.40
C ASN A 95 -6.62 6.27 8.80
N PHE A 96 -6.66 5.96 10.09
CA PHE A 96 -7.50 4.90 10.63
C PHE A 96 -7.99 5.27 12.03
N PHE A 97 -9.08 4.63 12.46
CA PHE A 97 -9.70 4.84 13.78
C PHE A 97 -9.97 6.31 14.13
N GLY A 98 -10.28 7.13 13.11
CA GLY A 98 -10.71 8.52 13.26
C GLY A 98 -9.58 9.54 13.32
N ASP A 99 -8.57 9.30 14.16
CA ASP A 99 -7.49 10.26 14.48
C ASP A 99 -6.07 9.67 14.39
N LYS A 100 -5.93 8.36 14.12
CA LYS A 100 -4.62 7.72 14.03
C LYS A 100 -4.08 7.82 12.61
N LEU A 101 -2.78 8.08 12.52
CA LEU A 101 -2.04 8.17 11.27
C LEU A 101 -0.86 7.21 11.32
N THR A 102 -0.71 6.48 10.22
CA THR A 102 0.46 5.66 9.95
C THR A 102 1.19 6.24 8.75
N ILE A 103 2.52 6.22 8.80
CA ILE A 103 3.38 6.57 7.67
C ILE A 103 4.18 5.33 7.30
N LEU A 104 4.05 4.89 6.04
CA LEU A 104 4.84 3.82 5.47
C LEU A 104 5.85 4.43 4.49
N PRO A 105 7.13 4.59 4.88
CA PRO A 105 8.16 5.09 3.98
C PRO A 105 8.52 4.04 2.92
N PHE A 106 8.90 4.51 1.74
CA PHE A 106 9.42 3.69 0.65
C PHE A 106 10.90 3.99 0.47
N ARG A 107 11.72 2.94 0.29
CA ARG A 107 13.12 3.12 -0.08
C ARG A 107 13.19 3.52 -1.55
N GLN A 108 13.77 4.69 -1.81
CA GLN A 108 14.11 5.18 -3.15
C GLN A 108 15.64 5.17 -3.32
N GLU A 109 16.14 5.16 -4.56
CA GLU A 109 17.59 5.18 -4.84
C GLU A 109 18.29 6.36 -4.17
N GLU A 110 17.66 7.53 -4.15
CA GLU A 110 18.13 8.74 -3.48
C GLU A 110 18.28 8.57 -1.96
N THR A 111 17.42 7.76 -1.33
CA THR A 111 17.50 7.45 0.10
C THR A 111 18.67 6.53 0.42
N LEU A 112 19.00 5.60 -0.50
CA LEU A 112 20.14 4.70 -0.32
C LEU A 112 21.48 5.44 -0.35
N GLN A 113 21.59 6.49 -1.18
CA GLN A 113 22.81 7.30 -1.25
C GLN A 113 23.07 8.07 0.05
N LEU A 114 22.01 8.55 0.71
CA LEU A 114 22.11 9.26 1.99
C LEU A 114 22.52 8.32 3.14
N ASP A 115 21.99 7.09 3.16
CA ASP A 115 22.37 6.07 4.16
C ASP A 115 23.85 5.65 4.01
N GLU A 116 24.42 5.69 2.80
CA GLU A 116 25.83 5.37 2.55
C GLU A 116 26.79 6.51 2.97
N GLU A 117 26.39 7.78 2.81
CA GLU A 117 27.18 8.95 3.24
C GLU A 117 27.22 9.11 4.77
N GLU A 118 26.18 8.72 5.51
CA GLU A 118 26.13 8.84 6.97
C GLU A 118 27.03 7.81 7.70
N ILE A 119 27.53 6.80 6.98
CA ILE A 119 28.42 5.74 7.49
C ILE A 119 29.91 6.03 7.14
N ALA A 120 30.20 7.10 6.38
CA ALA A 120 31.54 7.46 5.91
C ALA A 120 32.28 8.46 6.82
#